data_AF-A0A812M652-F1
#
_entry.id   AF-A0A812M652-F1
#
_cell.length_a   1.000
_cell.length_b   1.000
_cell.length_c   1.000
_cell.angle_alpha   90.00
_cell.angle_beta   90.00
_cell.angle_gamma   90.00
#
_symmetry.space_group_name_H-M   'P 1'
#
loop_
_entity.id
_entity.type
_entity.pdbx_description
1 polymer ?
#
loop_
_entity_poly.entity_id
_entity_poly.type
_entity_poly.pdbx_seq_one_letter_code
_entity_poly.pdbx_strand_id
1 'polypeptide(L)'
;MANGGGLFVRGNFSAEKSTVHFEKCASKKMGGGGLFVSKVLHAETSTLQFENCTSQRNGGGMSVRNFLQSGSSAADFRSCIAKKGGGLCAGNVSQTETSSVHFENCKARTGGGLFVTGDFEQAKNSTAYFVDCFSRNDGGGSYVEGSFVQAEKSTVRFERCISEGSGGGLHLFGDFKQNKSSGAYFENCRSEGEGGGLNIIKGGGFLQAEQSRAHFERCTSNSYGGGLHVEGSFLQAAESTARFARCASNRSGGGCSASGLRQDRKSAVHFQHCHSEGAGGGLNVEGVFWQAEKSRAHFEWCTSQQAGGGMRVMGDLNQDKNSTVHFESCSSEGGGGGLSTIGSFTQAEQSTAHFERCNSKTTGGGSYVHTDFKQDKNSNVHFESCASEGDGGGFYVGGSFQQAEKSTAHFERCISKQRGGGLFVEYEFKQDKDSTLHFGKCSSEDDSEDDGVRGRGGGGMYIDGSLTQAENSTAHFERCTSAHAGGGLFVSIDFKQGKNSTLRCENCSSEGDGVSAAMARGEAATVITSRLACAAAKEARGGGFARAQGD
;
A
#
# COMPACT_ATOMS: atom_id res chain seq x y z
N MET A 1 20.77 44.40 -11.79
CA MET A 1 21.58 43.90 -12.91
C MET A 1 20.76 42.91 -13.75
N ALA A 2 21.21 42.55 -14.96
CA ALA A 2 20.52 41.56 -15.79
C ALA A 2 20.59 40.13 -15.19
N ASN A 3 21.74 39.79 -14.61
CA ASN A 3 22.01 38.52 -13.92
C ASN A 3 22.86 38.82 -12.67
N GLY A 4 22.79 37.97 -11.65
CA GLY A 4 23.65 38.10 -10.47
C GLY A 4 23.37 39.40 -9.72
N GLY A 5 22.22 39.52 -9.07
CA GLY A 5 21.79 40.78 -8.44
C GLY A 5 22.80 41.31 -7.43
N GLY A 6 23.53 40.42 -6.75
CA GLY A 6 24.74 40.73 -5.98
C GLY A 6 26.03 40.48 -6.76
N LEU A 7 26.22 39.26 -7.28
CA LEU A 7 27.45 38.87 -7.99
C LEU A 7 27.16 38.07 -9.27
N PHE A 8 27.83 38.45 -10.35
CA PHE A 8 27.81 37.74 -11.64
C PHE A 8 29.20 37.20 -11.99
N VAL A 9 29.29 35.89 -12.23
CA VAL A 9 30.52 35.19 -12.60
C VAL A 9 30.34 34.49 -13.94
N ARG A 10 31.09 34.92 -14.97
CA ARG A 10 31.07 34.34 -16.33
C ARG A 10 31.85 33.00 -16.44
N GLY A 11 32.46 32.53 -15.36
CA GLY A 11 33.24 31.29 -15.32
C GLY A 11 32.92 30.45 -14.09
N ASN A 12 33.97 29.96 -13.44
CA ASN A 12 33.87 29.22 -12.19
C ASN A 12 33.96 30.18 -10.99
N PHE A 13 33.34 29.79 -9.89
CA PHE A 13 33.47 30.45 -8.60
C PHE A 13 33.90 29.41 -7.55
N SER A 14 35.03 29.64 -6.89
CA SER A 14 35.48 28.81 -5.76
C SER A 14 35.31 29.60 -4.48
N ALA A 15 34.64 29.00 -3.49
CA ALA A 15 34.60 29.47 -2.12
C ALA A 15 35.27 28.39 -1.25
N GLU A 16 36.42 28.72 -0.69
CA GLU A 16 37.22 27.82 0.14
C GLU A 16 37.37 28.42 1.52
N LYS A 17 36.99 27.67 2.57
CA LYS A 17 37.09 28.10 3.97
C LYS A 17 36.49 29.49 4.22
N SER A 18 35.37 29.78 3.57
CA SER A 18 34.83 31.13 3.44
C SER A 18 33.35 31.18 3.80
N THR A 19 32.88 32.37 4.17
CA THR A 19 31.46 32.69 4.28
C THR A 19 31.07 33.62 3.13
N VAL A 20 30.09 33.22 2.34
CA VAL A 20 29.53 34.02 1.24
C VAL A 20 28.07 34.30 1.57
N HIS A 21 27.74 35.58 1.77
CA HIS A 21 26.39 35.98 2.17
C HIS A 21 25.82 37.02 1.19
N PHE A 22 24.63 36.75 0.67
CA PHE A 22 23.83 37.69 -0.11
C PHE A 22 22.47 37.91 0.56
N GLU A 23 22.16 39.16 0.88
CA GLU A 23 20.89 39.57 1.47
C GLU A 23 20.17 40.55 0.55
N LYS A 24 18.85 40.37 0.37
CA LYS A 24 17.97 41.32 -0.36
C LYS A 24 18.44 41.66 -1.78
N CYS A 25 19.15 40.75 -2.43
CA CYS A 25 19.67 40.95 -3.78
C CYS A 25 18.60 40.61 -4.82
N ALA A 26 18.56 41.35 -5.94
CA ALA A 26 17.52 41.16 -6.96
C ALA A 26 18.05 41.21 -8.41
N SER A 27 17.58 40.27 -9.24
CA SER A 27 17.91 40.16 -10.67
C SER A 27 16.66 40.28 -11.55
N LYS A 28 16.74 41.13 -12.60
CA LYS A 28 15.60 41.48 -13.47
C LYS A 28 15.52 40.71 -14.79
N LYS A 29 16.48 39.85 -15.15
CA LYS A 29 16.41 39.09 -16.43
C LYS A 29 16.51 37.58 -16.27
N MET A 30 17.70 36.98 -16.12
CA MET A 30 17.81 35.52 -16.33
C MET A 30 17.99 34.69 -15.07
N GLY A 31 18.78 35.13 -14.09
CA GLY A 31 18.93 34.33 -12.86
C GLY A 31 19.82 34.91 -11.77
N GLY A 32 19.83 34.21 -10.63
CA GLY A 32 20.74 34.44 -9.51
C GLY A 32 20.48 35.78 -8.83
N GLY A 33 19.38 35.88 -8.09
CA GLY A 33 19.04 37.11 -7.39
C GLY A 33 20.19 37.57 -6.48
N GLY A 34 20.83 36.66 -5.76
CA GLY A 34 22.14 36.87 -5.11
C GLY A 34 23.30 36.61 -6.06
N LEU A 35 23.47 35.35 -6.48
CA LEU A 35 24.65 34.87 -7.20
C LEU A 35 24.30 34.18 -8.51
N PHE A 36 24.97 34.57 -9.59
CA PHE A 36 24.94 33.87 -10.86
C PHE A 36 26.33 33.36 -11.24
N VAL A 37 26.46 32.06 -11.53
CA VAL A 37 27.70 31.42 -12.01
C VAL A 37 27.43 30.61 -13.28
N SER A 38 28.07 30.95 -14.39
CA SER A 38 27.75 30.32 -15.69
C SER A 38 28.26 28.88 -15.83
N LYS A 39 29.27 28.49 -15.03
CA LYS A 39 29.89 27.17 -15.04
C LYS A 39 29.76 26.50 -13.67
N VAL A 40 30.86 26.32 -12.95
CA VAL A 40 30.90 25.56 -11.70
C VAL A 40 30.99 26.52 -10.52
N LEU A 41 30.13 26.32 -9.53
CA LEU A 41 30.39 26.81 -8.19
C LEU A 41 30.90 25.65 -7.34
N HIS A 42 32.08 25.79 -6.76
CA HIS A 42 32.64 24.86 -5.80
C HIS A 42 32.71 25.54 -4.44
N ALA A 43 31.99 24.99 -3.47
CA ALA A 43 32.09 25.37 -2.07
C ALA A 43 32.82 24.27 -1.30
N GLU A 44 33.95 24.59 -0.70
CA GLU A 44 34.75 23.69 0.10
C GLU A 44 34.93 24.28 1.50
N THR A 45 34.52 23.53 2.52
CA THR A 45 34.55 23.99 3.93
C THR A 45 33.97 25.39 4.11
N SER A 46 32.88 25.69 3.40
CA SER A 46 32.35 27.05 3.27
C SER A 46 30.88 27.13 3.65
N THR A 47 30.45 28.33 4.03
CA THR A 47 29.05 28.65 4.31
C THR A 47 28.53 29.60 3.25
N LEU A 48 27.50 29.19 2.52
CA LEU A 48 26.79 30.02 1.55
C LEU A 48 25.42 30.39 2.13
N GLN A 49 25.10 31.67 2.19
CA GLN A 49 23.84 32.19 2.72
C GLN A 49 23.17 33.11 1.71
N PHE A 50 21.90 32.85 1.45
CA PHE A 50 21.06 33.63 0.55
C PHE A 50 19.76 33.96 1.26
N GLU A 51 19.55 35.23 1.58
CA GLU A 51 18.38 35.68 2.32
C GLU A 51 17.59 36.72 1.52
N ASN A 52 16.28 36.52 1.40
CA ASN A 52 15.37 37.47 0.75
C ASN A 52 15.78 37.86 -0.68
N CYS A 53 16.43 36.95 -1.39
CA CYS A 53 16.92 37.21 -2.75
C CYS A 53 15.86 36.84 -3.79
N THR A 54 15.74 37.66 -4.84
CA THR A 54 14.68 37.50 -5.86
C THR A 54 15.22 37.51 -7.27
N SER A 55 14.67 36.64 -8.13
CA SER A 55 15.00 36.57 -9.55
C SER A 55 13.73 36.43 -10.39
N GLN A 56 13.65 37.09 -11.54
CA GLN A 56 12.48 36.93 -12.44
C GLN A 56 12.42 35.57 -13.15
N ARG A 57 13.50 34.79 -13.15
CA ARG A 57 13.60 33.51 -13.87
C ARG A 57 14.18 32.41 -13.01
N ASN A 58 15.50 32.29 -12.91
CA ASN A 58 16.15 31.14 -12.29
C ASN A 58 16.79 31.54 -10.97
N GLY A 59 16.62 30.74 -9.91
CA GLY A 59 17.42 30.85 -8.68
C GLY A 59 17.26 32.20 -7.98
N GLY A 60 16.33 32.30 -7.03
CA GLY A 60 16.14 33.54 -6.27
C GLY A 60 17.39 33.88 -5.47
N GLY A 61 17.98 32.91 -4.79
CA GLY A 61 19.31 33.02 -4.22
C GLY A 61 20.42 32.83 -5.26
N MET A 62 20.49 31.63 -5.85
CA MET A 62 21.61 31.21 -6.68
C MET A 62 21.16 30.55 -8.00
N SER A 63 21.80 30.93 -9.10
CA SER A 63 21.66 30.26 -10.39
C SER A 63 23.04 29.81 -10.87
N VAL A 64 23.21 28.51 -11.10
CA VAL A 64 24.51 27.92 -11.47
C VAL A 64 24.34 26.75 -12.44
N ARG A 65 25.36 26.43 -13.25
CA ARG A 65 25.30 25.22 -14.08
C ARG A 65 25.61 23.97 -13.26
N ASN A 66 26.70 23.94 -12.50
CA ASN A 66 27.00 22.83 -11.59
C ASN A 66 27.32 23.37 -10.20
N PHE A 67 26.59 22.91 -9.19
CA PHE A 67 26.87 23.21 -7.80
C PHE A 67 27.58 22.01 -7.16
N LEU A 68 28.83 22.20 -6.77
CA LEU A 68 29.63 21.22 -6.04
C LEU A 68 29.83 21.72 -4.61
N GLN A 69 29.32 20.98 -3.64
CA GLN A 69 29.43 21.29 -2.22
C GLN A 69 30.28 20.22 -1.53
N SER A 70 31.32 20.58 -0.81
CA SER A 70 32.34 19.66 -0.26
C SER A 70 32.93 20.15 1.06
N GLY A 71 33.77 19.37 1.75
CA GLY A 71 34.51 19.86 2.92
C GLY A 71 33.63 20.17 4.13
N SER A 72 32.48 19.50 4.28
CA SER A 72 31.45 19.87 5.27
C SER A 72 30.87 21.27 5.09
N SER A 73 30.69 21.71 3.84
CA SER A 73 30.09 23.00 3.54
C SER A 73 28.59 23.03 3.88
N ALA A 74 28.08 24.22 4.15
CA ALA A 74 26.66 24.50 4.37
C ALA A 74 26.15 25.51 3.33
N ALA A 75 24.96 25.29 2.79
CA ALA A 75 24.29 26.21 1.88
C ALA A 75 22.84 26.43 2.35
N ASP A 76 22.49 27.67 2.65
CA ASP A 76 21.22 28.06 3.25
C ASP A 76 20.53 29.10 2.37
N PHE A 77 19.28 28.81 1.99
CA PHE A 77 18.44 29.65 1.16
C PHE A 77 17.14 29.96 1.90
N ARG A 78 16.95 31.21 2.28
CA ARG A 78 15.78 31.65 3.06
C ARG A 78 14.98 32.71 2.34
N SER A 79 13.66 32.51 2.28
CA SER A 79 12.71 33.47 1.72
C SER A 79 13.08 33.95 0.31
N CYS A 80 13.67 33.06 -0.49
CA CYS A 80 14.11 33.37 -1.83
C CYS A 80 13.01 33.07 -2.86
N ILE A 81 12.91 33.91 -3.89
CA ILE A 81 11.78 33.88 -4.83
C ILE A 81 12.29 33.86 -6.28
N ALA A 82 11.78 32.92 -7.08
CA ALA A 82 12.06 32.87 -8.52
C ALA A 82 10.91 32.27 -9.35
N LYS A 83 11.11 32.10 -10.66
CA LYS A 83 10.21 31.27 -11.48
C LYS A 83 10.61 29.79 -11.38
N LYS A 84 11.91 29.49 -11.39
CA LYS A 84 12.46 28.14 -11.24
C LYS A 84 13.45 28.13 -10.08
N GLY A 85 13.21 27.29 -9.07
CA GLY A 85 14.12 27.17 -7.93
C GLY A 85 14.14 28.44 -7.09
N GLY A 86 13.23 28.56 -6.12
CA GLY A 86 13.13 29.78 -5.31
C GLY A 86 14.44 30.12 -4.63
N GLY A 87 15.11 29.14 -4.03
CA GLY A 87 16.49 29.25 -3.55
C GLY A 87 17.52 29.05 -4.66
N LEU A 88 17.51 27.85 -5.26
CA LEU A 88 18.55 27.39 -6.19
C LEU A 88 17.96 26.88 -7.51
N CYS A 89 18.49 27.38 -8.62
CA CYS A 89 18.34 26.74 -9.93
C CYS A 89 19.71 26.24 -10.41
N ALA A 90 19.83 24.93 -10.62
CA ALA A 90 21.07 24.27 -11.01
C ALA A 90 20.91 23.39 -12.25
N GLY A 91 22.00 23.17 -12.98
CA GLY A 91 22.08 22.08 -13.95
C GLY A 91 22.23 20.74 -13.23
N ASN A 92 23.24 20.64 -12.36
CA ASN A 92 23.42 19.51 -11.43
C ASN A 92 23.75 20.03 -10.03
N VAL A 93 23.39 19.25 -9.02
CA VAL A 93 23.81 19.47 -7.63
C VAL A 93 24.52 18.22 -7.14
N SER A 94 25.75 18.38 -6.68
CA SER A 94 26.52 17.30 -6.07
C SER A 94 27.04 17.77 -4.72
N GLN A 95 26.58 17.09 -3.67
CA GLN A 95 27.21 17.15 -2.37
C GLN A 95 28.25 16.05 -2.31
N THR A 96 29.44 16.39 -1.84
CA THR A 96 30.50 15.49 -1.44
C THR A 96 30.73 15.65 0.08
N GLU A 97 31.13 14.57 0.74
CA GLU A 97 31.42 14.54 2.18
C GLU A 97 30.21 14.92 3.08
N THR A 98 30.44 15.29 4.35
CA THR A 98 29.41 15.63 5.35
C THR A 98 28.83 17.05 5.16
N SER A 99 28.22 17.32 4.02
CA SER A 99 27.69 18.64 3.66
C SER A 99 26.19 18.80 3.97
N SER A 100 25.70 20.04 4.04
CA SER A 100 24.27 20.33 4.28
C SER A 100 23.71 21.38 3.32
N VAL A 101 22.50 21.13 2.81
CA VAL A 101 21.73 22.13 2.05
C VAL A 101 20.36 22.34 2.70
N HIS A 102 19.97 23.60 2.87
CA HIS A 102 18.72 23.99 3.50
C HIS A 102 17.98 25.04 2.66
N PHE A 103 16.68 24.80 2.46
CA PHE A 103 15.75 25.70 1.80
C PHE A 103 14.59 25.97 2.74
N GLU A 104 14.38 27.23 3.10
CA GLU A 104 13.31 27.65 4.00
C GLU A 104 12.47 28.76 3.36
N ASN A 105 11.14 28.63 3.41
CA ASN A 105 10.19 29.63 2.94
C ASN A 105 10.45 30.11 1.50
N CYS A 106 11.01 29.23 0.66
CA CYS A 106 11.34 29.54 -0.72
C CYS A 106 10.12 29.34 -1.63
N LYS A 107 9.96 30.22 -2.62
CA LYS A 107 8.78 30.21 -3.51
C LYS A 107 9.18 30.26 -4.96
N ALA A 108 8.56 29.39 -5.77
CA ALA A 108 8.77 29.39 -7.21
C ALA A 108 7.50 29.08 -8.00
N ARG A 109 7.58 29.23 -9.33
CA ARG A 109 6.59 28.59 -10.21
C ARG A 109 6.85 27.08 -10.28
N THR A 110 8.10 26.63 -10.34
CA THR A 110 8.46 25.20 -10.34
C THR A 110 9.68 24.99 -9.45
N GLY A 111 9.65 23.99 -8.56
CA GLY A 111 10.73 23.74 -7.61
C GLY A 111 10.81 24.85 -6.56
N GLY A 112 9.94 24.83 -5.55
CA GLY A 112 9.78 25.96 -4.61
C GLY A 112 11.09 26.37 -3.94
N GLY A 113 11.86 25.41 -3.42
CA GLY A 113 13.23 25.61 -2.98
C GLY A 113 14.25 25.40 -4.09
N LEU A 114 14.16 24.27 -4.79
CA LEU A 114 15.19 23.79 -5.72
C LEU A 114 14.61 23.39 -7.08
N PHE A 115 15.29 23.78 -8.15
CA PHE A 115 15.06 23.29 -9.51
C PHE A 115 16.36 22.76 -10.12
N VAL A 116 16.36 21.50 -10.57
CA VAL A 116 17.52 20.82 -11.19
C VAL A 116 17.14 20.19 -12.53
N THR A 117 17.91 20.45 -13.58
CA THR A 117 17.69 19.82 -14.92
C THR A 117 18.38 18.48 -15.11
N GLY A 118 19.41 18.20 -14.32
CA GLY A 118 20.10 16.91 -14.26
C GLY A 118 19.86 16.25 -12.92
N ASP A 119 20.92 15.71 -12.31
CA ASP A 119 20.82 14.93 -11.09
C ASP A 119 21.04 15.76 -9.83
N PHE A 120 20.39 15.34 -8.75
CA PHE A 120 20.73 15.73 -7.38
C PHE A 120 21.41 14.56 -6.69
N GLU A 121 22.70 14.70 -6.41
CA GLU A 121 23.50 13.70 -5.71
C GLU A 121 23.86 14.20 -4.31
N GLN A 122 23.28 13.55 -3.30
CA GLN A 122 23.61 13.79 -1.90
C GLN A 122 24.78 12.91 -1.49
N ALA A 123 25.72 13.42 -0.69
CA ALA A 123 26.82 12.63 -0.16
C ALA A 123 26.49 11.86 1.12
N LYS A 124 27.36 10.90 1.44
CA LYS A 124 27.28 10.09 2.65
C LYS A 124 27.27 10.99 3.88
N ASN A 125 26.42 10.68 4.86
CA ASN A 125 26.22 11.46 6.09
C ASN A 125 25.84 12.95 5.86
N SER A 126 25.38 13.33 4.66
CA SER A 126 24.90 14.69 4.39
C SER A 126 23.44 14.89 4.78
N THR A 127 22.99 16.15 4.77
CA THR A 127 21.58 16.53 4.94
C THR A 127 21.07 17.42 3.81
N ALA A 128 19.80 17.24 3.46
CA ALA A 128 19.08 18.08 2.50
C ALA A 128 17.67 18.36 3.03
N TYR A 129 17.40 19.61 3.40
CA TYR A 129 16.17 20.01 4.08
C TYR A 129 15.40 21.06 3.29
N PHE A 130 14.11 20.83 3.13
CA PHE A 130 13.15 21.72 2.47
C PHE A 130 11.99 21.96 3.42
N VAL A 131 11.80 23.20 3.82
CA VAL A 131 10.84 23.58 4.86
C VAL A 131 10.02 24.77 4.38
N ASP A 132 8.69 24.64 4.45
CA ASP A 132 7.75 25.71 4.09
C ASP A 132 7.93 26.25 2.65
N CYS A 133 8.36 25.38 1.73
CA CYS A 133 8.56 25.73 0.33
C CYS A 133 7.26 25.61 -0.48
N PHE A 134 7.09 26.47 -1.49
CA PHE A 134 5.89 26.52 -2.31
C PHE A 134 6.19 26.57 -3.82
N SER A 135 5.49 25.76 -4.60
CA SER A 135 5.46 25.83 -6.08
C SER A 135 4.05 25.98 -6.64
N ARG A 136 3.90 26.81 -7.67
CA ARG A 136 2.65 26.96 -8.44
C ARG A 136 2.40 25.83 -9.47
N ASN A 137 3.47 25.20 -9.91
CA ASN A 137 3.43 23.97 -10.71
C ASN A 137 4.01 22.90 -9.80
N ASP A 138 4.89 22.05 -10.33
CA ASP A 138 5.39 20.87 -9.62
C ASP A 138 6.57 21.15 -8.68
N GLY A 139 6.70 20.27 -7.68
CA GLY A 139 7.86 20.23 -6.78
C GLY A 139 7.83 21.34 -5.74
N GLY A 140 6.97 21.22 -4.74
CA GLY A 140 6.78 22.26 -3.72
C GLY A 140 8.06 22.57 -2.96
N GLY A 141 8.82 21.53 -2.57
CA GLY A 141 10.19 21.66 -2.09
C GLY A 141 11.20 21.66 -3.23
N SER A 142 11.16 20.64 -4.07
CA SER A 142 12.14 20.42 -5.12
C SER A 142 11.54 19.84 -6.40
N TYR A 143 12.10 20.26 -7.53
CA TYR A 143 11.82 19.71 -8.86
C TYR A 143 13.12 19.25 -9.51
N VAL A 144 13.17 17.98 -9.93
CA VAL A 144 14.37 17.36 -10.50
C VAL A 144 14.01 16.60 -11.78
N GLU A 145 14.62 16.99 -12.91
CA GLU A 145 14.40 16.33 -14.22
C GLU A 145 15.25 15.05 -14.38
N GLY A 146 16.36 14.92 -13.64
CA GLY A 146 17.14 13.70 -13.55
C GLY A 146 16.69 12.80 -12.40
N SER A 147 17.66 12.13 -11.78
CA SER A 147 17.47 11.30 -10.58
C SER A 147 17.79 12.07 -9.31
N PHE A 148 17.19 11.64 -8.20
CA PHE A 148 17.56 12.07 -6.87
C PHE A 148 18.27 10.92 -6.16
N VAL A 149 19.58 11.04 -5.96
CA VAL A 149 20.41 10.01 -5.34
C VAL A 149 20.75 10.44 -3.91
N GLN A 150 20.13 9.77 -2.95
CA GLN A 150 20.41 9.91 -1.53
C GLN A 150 21.49 8.90 -1.13
N ALA A 151 22.68 9.36 -0.70
CA ALA A 151 23.76 8.47 -0.27
C ALA A 151 23.56 7.81 1.10
N GLU A 152 24.44 6.88 1.43
CA GLU A 152 24.42 6.09 2.66
C GLU A 152 24.37 6.99 3.92
N LYS A 153 23.60 6.59 4.94
CA LYS A 153 23.50 7.30 6.24
C LYS A 153 23.13 8.79 6.18
N SER A 154 22.73 9.28 5.00
CA SER A 154 22.29 10.66 4.83
C SER A 154 20.82 10.82 5.21
N THR A 155 20.37 12.07 5.33
CA THR A 155 18.96 12.40 5.58
C THR A 155 18.45 13.39 4.56
N VAL A 156 17.27 13.12 4.00
CA VAL A 156 16.50 14.09 3.24
C VAL A 156 15.15 14.31 3.91
N ARG A 157 14.75 15.58 4.03
CA ARG A 157 13.49 15.96 4.68
C ARG A 157 12.77 17.04 3.89
N PHE A 158 11.51 16.78 3.61
CA PHE A 158 10.54 17.73 3.07
C PHE A 158 9.45 17.93 4.12
N GLU A 159 9.27 19.17 4.54
CA GLU A 159 8.33 19.52 5.61
C GLU A 159 7.48 20.71 5.18
N ARG A 160 6.14 20.57 5.29
CA ARG A 160 5.17 21.62 4.93
C ARG A 160 5.38 22.20 3.52
N CYS A 161 5.85 21.37 2.60
CA CYS A 161 6.06 21.77 1.22
C CYS A 161 4.75 21.60 0.43
N ILE A 162 4.42 22.60 -0.39
CA ILE A 162 3.13 22.67 -1.10
C ILE A 162 3.36 22.89 -2.59
N SER A 163 2.66 22.11 -3.41
CA SER A 163 2.63 22.20 -4.86
C SER A 163 1.19 22.33 -5.36
N GLU A 164 0.89 23.32 -6.19
CA GLU A 164 -0.35 23.38 -6.98
C GLU A 164 -0.30 22.45 -8.23
N GLY A 165 0.87 21.90 -8.55
CA GLY A 165 1.02 20.75 -9.46
C GLY A 165 1.22 19.45 -8.69
N SER A 166 2.08 18.55 -9.19
CA SER A 166 2.45 17.30 -8.53
C SER A 166 3.70 17.39 -7.65
N GLY A 167 3.83 16.51 -6.66
CA GLY A 167 5.03 16.41 -5.81
C GLY A 167 5.12 17.54 -4.79
N GLY A 168 4.31 17.49 -3.74
CA GLY A 168 4.29 18.54 -2.71
C GLY A 168 5.64 18.75 -2.04
N GLY A 169 6.35 17.67 -1.72
CA GLY A 169 7.77 17.72 -1.33
C GLY A 169 8.69 17.71 -2.55
N LEU A 170 8.67 16.62 -3.31
CA LEU A 170 9.56 16.39 -4.45
C LEU A 170 8.80 15.90 -5.67
N HIS A 171 9.08 16.51 -6.82
CA HIS A 171 8.68 16.02 -8.13
C HIS A 171 9.91 15.57 -8.93
N LEU A 172 9.84 14.37 -9.51
CA LEU A 172 10.99 13.68 -10.09
C LEU A 172 10.62 12.96 -11.39
N PHE A 173 11.48 13.08 -12.42
CA PHE A 173 11.33 12.34 -13.68
C PHE A 173 12.18 11.06 -13.72
N GLY A 174 13.29 11.01 -12.99
CA GLY A 174 14.14 9.83 -12.87
C GLY A 174 13.83 9.02 -11.61
N ASP A 175 14.80 8.24 -11.15
CA ASP A 175 14.63 7.43 -9.94
C ASP A 175 14.90 8.24 -8.68
N PHE A 176 14.13 7.95 -7.62
CA PHE A 176 14.57 8.27 -6.27
C PHE A 176 15.37 7.09 -5.73
N LYS A 177 16.69 7.26 -5.61
CA LYS A 177 17.61 6.22 -5.16
C LYS A 177 18.02 6.48 -3.72
N GLN A 178 17.41 5.76 -2.79
CA GLN A 178 17.72 5.83 -1.38
C GLN A 178 18.77 4.78 -1.01
N ASN A 179 19.98 5.19 -0.64
CA ASN A 179 21.05 4.24 -0.29
C ASN A 179 20.98 3.76 1.17
N LYS A 180 21.82 2.78 1.48
CA LYS A 180 21.81 2.02 2.74
C LYS A 180 21.79 2.89 3.99
N SER A 181 20.98 2.50 4.98
CA SER A 181 20.89 3.16 6.29
C SER A 181 20.56 4.66 6.26
N SER A 182 20.04 5.18 5.14
CA SER A 182 19.60 6.57 5.02
C SER A 182 18.15 6.77 5.46
N GLY A 183 17.74 8.01 5.68
CA GLY A 183 16.37 8.38 6.05
C GLY A 183 15.75 9.38 5.09
N ALA A 184 14.56 9.08 4.57
CA ALA A 184 13.77 9.95 3.70
C ALA A 184 12.45 10.29 4.40
N TYR A 185 12.19 11.58 4.61
CA TYR A 185 11.07 12.06 5.41
C TYR A 185 10.24 13.08 4.61
N PHE A 186 8.95 12.83 4.48
CA PHE A 186 7.98 13.72 3.83
C PHE A 186 6.84 13.95 4.82
N GLU A 187 6.72 15.18 5.32
CA GLU A 187 5.82 15.49 6.43
C GLU A 187 4.98 16.72 6.14
N ASN A 188 3.66 16.57 6.24
CA ASN A 188 2.69 17.64 5.99
C ASN A 188 2.83 18.24 4.57
N CYS A 189 3.22 17.42 3.59
CA CYS A 189 3.37 17.87 2.21
C CYS A 189 2.04 17.75 1.45
N ARG A 190 1.74 18.72 0.58
CA ARG A 190 0.49 18.76 -0.17
C ARG A 190 0.71 19.01 -1.65
N SER A 191 -0.05 18.30 -2.47
CA SER A 191 -0.07 18.39 -3.93
C SER A 191 -1.52 18.54 -4.41
N GLU A 192 -1.80 19.42 -5.37
CA GLU A 192 -3.08 19.40 -6.11
C GLU A 192 -3.07 18.41 -7.28
N GLY A 193 -1.90 17.87 -7.63
CA GLY A 193 -1.75 16.76 -8.56
C GLY A 193 -1.54 15.44 -7.82
N GLU A 194 -0.48 14.73 -8.20
CA GLU A 194 -0.09 13.42 -7.67
C GLU A 194 1.02 13.58 -6.62
N GLY A 195 1.17 12.58 -5.73
CA GLY A 195 2.29 12.49 -4.81
C GLY A 195 2.36 13.66 -3.83
N GLY A 196 1.56 13.62 -2.75
CA GLY A 196 1.56 14.71 -1.76
C GLY A 196 2.93 14.95 -1.16
N GLY A 197 3.68 13.89 -0.86
CA GLY A 197 5.10 13.96 -0.49
C GLY A 197 6.02 13.88 -1.71
N LEU A 198 5.95 12.76 -2.43
CA LEU A 198 6.85 12.42 -3.53
C LEU A 198 6.06 11.99 -4.76
N ASN A 199 6.38 12.59 -5.90
CA ASN A 199 5.87 12.21 -7.22
C ASN A 199 7.01 11.79 -8.15
N ILE A 200 6.97 10.56 -8.67
CA ILE A 200 7.95 10.01 -9.60
C ILE A 200 7.24 9.57 -10.88
N ILE A 201 7.66 10.10 -12.03
CA ILE A 201 7.01 9.86 -13.33
C ILE A 201 8.01 9.39 -14.40
N LYS A 202 7.54 9.21 -15.64
CA LYS A 202 8.31 8.76 -16.81
C LYS A 202 8.98 7.41 -16.62
N GLY A 203 8.33 6.52 -15.88
CA GLY A 203 8.84 5.18 -15.56
C GLY A 203 9.96 5.16 -14.52
N GLY A 204 10.25 6.27 -13.85
CA GLY A 204 11.16 6.30 -12.70
C GLY A 204 10.62 5.48 -11.53
N GLY A 205 11.53 4.90 -10.74
CA GLY A 205 11.22 4.07 -9.57
C GLY A 205 11.57 4.72 -8.24
N PHE A 206 10.95 4.22 -7.17
CA PHE A 206 11.40 4.45 -5.80
C PHE A 206 12.26 3.26 -5.36
N LEU A 207 13.58 3.46 -5.34
CA LEU A 207 14.58 2.42 -5.08
C LEU A 207 15.10 2.57 -3.65
N GLN A 208 14.49 1.84 -2.73
CA GLN A 208 14.85 1.88 -1.31
C GLN A 208 15.88 0.79 -0.98
N ALA A 209 17.08 1.19 -0.55
CA ALA A 209 18.15 0.24 -0.21
C ALA A 209 18.04 -0.31 1.22
N GLU A 210 18.91 -1.28 1.54
CA GLU A 210 18.89 -2.02 2.79
C GLU A 210 18.94 -1.12 4.03
N GLN A 211 18.22 -1.51 5.08
CA GLN A 211 18.25 -0.83 6.40
C GLN A 211 17.91 0.67 6.38
N SER A 212 17.41 1.17 5.25
CA SER A 212 16.97 2.56 5.10
C SER A 212 15.54 2.72 5.62
N ARG A 213 15.14 3.97 5.84
CA ARG A 213 13.82 4.33 6.34
C ARG A 213 13.16 5.34 5.42
N ALA A 214 11.96 5.05 4.96
CA ALA A 214 11.09 5.98 4.25
C ALA A 214 9.86 6.30 5.12
N HIS A 215 9.58 7.57 5.31
CA HIS A 215 8.48 8.02 6.15
C HIS A 215 7.67 9.12 5.46
N PHE A 216 6.37 8.87 5.35
CA PHE A 216 5.37 9.79 4.82
C PHE A 216 4.30 9.99 5.90
N GLU A 217 4.14 11.22 6.37
CA GLU A 217 3.20 11.56 7.45
C GLU A 217 2.36 12.78 7.06
N ARG A 218 1.03 12.65 7.14
CA ARG A 218 0.08 13.73 6.84
C ARG A 218 0.27 14.35 5.45
N CYS A 219 0.62 13.53 4.47
CA CYS A 219 0.76 13.97 3.08
C CYS A 219 -0.57 13.79 2.32
N THR A 220 -0.94 14.77 1.49
CA THR A 220 -2.21 14.75 0.76
C THR A 220 -2.05 15.07 -0.73
N SER A 221 -2.78 14.38 -1.59
CA SER A 221 -2.85 14.66 -3.03
C SER A 221 -4.31 14.72 -3.53
N ASN A 222 -4.61 15.53 -4.55
CA ASN A 222 -5.96 15.49 -5.18
C ASN A 222 -6.06 14.47 -6.32
N SER A 223 -5.01 13.67 -6.55
CA SER A 223 -4.98 12.61 -7.55
C SER A 223 -4.57 11.30 -6.88
N TYR A 224 -3.46 10.69 -7.32
CA TYR A 224 -2.95 9.43 -6.79
C TYR A 224 -1.88 9.66 -5.70
N GLY A 225 -1.75 8.70 -4.78
CA GLY A 225 -0.61 8.64 -3.87
C GLY A 225 -0.53 9.81 -2.89
N GLY A 226 -1.27 9.76 -1.79
CA GLY A 226 -1.27 10.86 -0.82
C GLY A 226 0.11 11.13 -0.24
N GLY A 227 0.88 10.08 0.07
CA GLY A 227 2.30 10.16 0.39
C GLY A 227 3.19 10.05 -0.85
N LEU A 228 3.07 8.93 -1.57
CA LEU A 228 3.93 8.55 -2.68
C LEU A 228 3.11 8.19 -3.92
N HIS A 229 3.41 8.81 -5.05
CA HIS A 229 3.02 8.33 -6.37
C HIS A 229 4.27 7.96 -7.18
N VAL A 230 4.26 6.76 -7.77
CA VAL A 230 5.33 6.27 -8.63
C VAL A 230 4.77 5.57 -9.87
N GLU A 231 5.06 6.10 -11.06
CA GLU A 231 4.67 5.47 -12.34
C GLU A 231 5.49 4.20 -12.62
N GLY A 232 6.71 4.11 -12.09
CA GLY A 232 7.50 2.87 -12.08
C GLY A 232 7.15 1.96 -10.89
N SER A 233 8.14 1.21 -10.43
CA SER A 233 7.99 0.32 -9.27
C SER A 233 8.50 0.95 -7.98
N PHE A 234 7.86 0.58 -6.87
CA PHE A 234 8.43 0.71 -5.53
C PHE A 234 9.20 -0.57 -5.20
N LEU A 235 10.54 -0.48 -5.21
CA LEU A 235 11.44 -1.56 -4.82
C LEU A 235 11.99 -1.32 -3.42
N GLN A 236 11.54 -2.13 -2.46
CA GLN A 236 11.94 -2.07 -1.06
C GLN A 236 12.96 -3.17 -0.75
N ALA A 237 14.23 -2.81 -0.55
CA ALA A 237 15.29 -3.78 -0.27
C ALA A 237 15.24 -4.35 1.16
N ALA A 238 16.06 -5.37 1.40
CA ALA A 238 16.05 -6.16 2.62
C ALA A 238 16.23 -5.32 3.90
N GLU A 239 15.55 -5.70 4.98
CA GLU A 239 15.66 -5.06 6.31
C GLU A 239 15.35 -3.55 6.34
N SER A 240 14.79 -3.00 5.26
CA SER A 240 14.35 -1.60 5.20
C SER A 240 12.92 -1.46 5.73
N THR A 241 12.54 -0.22 6.08
CA THR A 241 11.18 0.09 6.55
C THR A 241 10.57 1.24 5.77
N ALA A 242 9.29 1.12 5.41
CA ALA A 242 8.50 2.20 4.83
C ALA A 242 7.22 2.39 5.65
N ARG A 243 6.93 3.64 6.04
CA ARG A 243 5.76 3.99 6.83
C ARG A 243 4.99 5.14 6.19
N PHE A 244 3.71 4.90 5.95
CA PHE A 244 2.74 5.88 5.48
C PHE A 244 1.70 6.06 6.58
N ALA A 245 1.53 7.29 7.06
CA ALA A 245 0.64 7.56 8.17
C ALA A 245 -0.17 8.83 7.93
N ARG A 246 -1.49 8.72 8.09
CA ARG A 246 -2.45 9.83 7.91
C ARG A 246 -2.35 10.47 6.51
N CYS A 247 -2.05 9.67 5.50
CA CYS A 247 -1.97 10.14 4.12
C CYS A 247 -3.33 10.02 3.44
N ALA A 248 -3.65 10.93 2.52
CA ALA A 248 -4.93 10.91 1.81
C ALA A 248 -4.81 11.26 0.32
N SER A 249 -5.64 10.63 -0.51
CA SER A 249 -5.72 10.94 -1.95
C SER A 249 -7.16 10.93 -2.49
N ASN A 250 -7.49 11.81 -3.43
CA ASN A 250 -8.85 11.87 -4.03
C ASN A 250 -9.06 10.85 -5.17
N ARG A 251 -8.00 10.15 -5.61
CA ARG A 251 -8.14 8.98 -6.49
C ARG A 251 -7.71 7.75 -5.73
N SER A 252 -6.62 7.09 -6.11
CA SER A 252 -6.22 5.82 -5.52
C SER A 252 -4.89 5.90 -4.76
N GLY A 253 -4.73 5.05 -3.76
CA GLY A 253 -3.51 4.93 -2.99
C GLY A 253 -3.36 6.04 -1.96
N GLY A 254 -4.21 6.05 -0.93
CA GLY A 254 -4.21 7.11 0.08
C GLY A 254 -2.84 7.32 0.72
N GLY A 255 -2.09 6.25 0.99
CA GLY A 255 -0.66 6.31 1.32
C GLY A 255 0.23 6.28 0.08
N CYS A 256 0.09 5.25 -0.74
CA CYS A 256 0.96 4.99 -1.88
C CYS A 256 0.17 4.49 -3.09
N SER A 257 0.51 5.00 -4.27
CA SER A 257 0.10 4.43 -5.57
C SER A 257 1.33 4.11 -6.40
N ALA A 258 1.42 2.87 -6.88
CA ALA A 258 2.58 2.37 -7.63
C ALA A 258 2.16 1.40 -8.75
N SER A 259 2.93 1.34 -9.84
CA SER A 259 2.70 0.30 -10.88
C SER A 259 3.05 -1.10 -10.38
N GLY A 260 3.97 -1.21 -9.43
CA GLY A 260 4.33 -2.46 -8.79
C GLY A 260 4.98 -2.19 -7.43
N LEU A 261 4.85 -3.13 -6.50
CA LEU A 261 5.53 -3.06 -5.22
C LEU A 261 6.22 -4.39 -4.93
N ARG A 262 7.54 -4.34 -4.73
CA ARG A 262 8.34 -5.50 -4.34
C ARG A 262 9.03 -5.24 -3.01
N GLN A 263 8.66 -6.00 -2.00
CA GLN A 263 9.36 -6.10 -0.73
C GLN A 263 10.39 -7.22 -0.79
N ASP A 264 11.62 -6.94 -0.39
CA ASP A 264 12.67 -7.92 -0.23
C ASP A 264 12.73 -8.44 1.23
N ARG A 265 13.54 -9.47 1.46
CA ARG A 265 13.53 -10.26 2.70
C ARG A 265 13.60 -9.40 3.97
N LYS A 266 12.79 -9.75 4.99
CA LYS A 266 12.74 -9.06 6.30
C LYS A 266 12.45 -7.54 6.25
N SER A 267 12.05 -7.00 5.11
CA SER A 267 11.60 -5.61 5.04
C SER A 267 10.20 -5.46 5.65
N ALA A 268 9.81 -4.23 5.98
CA ALA A 268 8.50 -3.95 6.54
C ALA A 268 7.85 -2.72 5.90
N VAL A 269 6.57 -2.83 5.53
CA VAL A 269 5.75 -1.70 5.10
C VAL A 269 4.55 -1.56 6.03
N HIS A 270 4.24 -0.33 6.44
CA HIS A 270 3.13 -0.03 7.32
C HIS A 270 2.33 1.17 6.80
N PHE A 271 1.02 0.97 6.63
CA PHE A 271 0.04 2.00 6.31
C PHE A 271 -0.89 2.19 7.52
N GLN A 272 -1.00 3.42 8.01
CA GLN A 272 -1.79 3.72 9.20
C GLN A 272 -2.68 4.94 8.97
N HIS A 273 -3.99 4.83 9.20
CA HIS A 273 -4.95 5.94 9.03
C HIS A 273 -4.92 6.58 7.63
N CYS A 274 -4.71 5.79 6.57
CA CYS A 274 -4.69 6.31 5.21
C CYS A 274 -6.08 6.27 4.57
N HIS A 275 -6.39 7.24 3.71
CA HIS A 275 -7.71 7.37 3.08
C HIS A 275 -7.64 7.61 1.57
N SER A 276 -8.54 6.99 0.81
CA SER A 276 -8.71 7.24 -0.62
C SER A 276 -10.17 7.43 -1.02
N GLU A 277 -10.49 8.46 -1.82
CA GLU A 277 -11.83 8.58 -2.44
C GLU A 277 -12.04 7.61 -3.62
N GLY A 278 -10.95 7.04 -4.14
CA GLY A 278 -10.96 5.90 -5.05
C GLY A 278 -10.65 4.60 -4.30
N ALA A 279 -9.67 3.84 -4.81
CA ALA A 279 -9.36 2.52 -4.29
C ALA A 279 -8.00 2.44 -3.59
N GLY A 280 -7.79 1.43 -2.73
CA GLY A 280 -6.52 1.26 -2.02
C GLY A 280 -6.29 2.34 -0.98
N GLY A 281 -7.03 2.30 0.13
CA GLY A 281 -6.96 3.36 1.16
C GLY A 281 -5.55 3.56 1.72
N GLY A 282 -4.81 2.48 1.97
CA GLY A 282 -3.38 2.50 2.23
C GLY A 282 -2.56 2.47 0.94
N LEU A 283 -2.74 1.41 0.15
CA LEU A 283 -1.91 1.10 -1.01
C LEU A 283 -2.75 0.74 -2.23
N ASN A 284 -2.42 1.33 -3.38
CA ASN A 284 -2.92 0.93 -4.69
C ASN A 284 -1.75 0.45 -5.57
N VAL A 285 -1.85 -0.78 -6.09
CA VAL A 285 -0.87 -1.38 -7.00
C VAL A 285 -1.53 -1.77 -8.32
N GLU A 286 -1.05 -1.24 -9.45
CA GLU A 286 -1.61 -1.54 -10.78
C GLU A 286 -1.15 -2.90 -11.35
N GLY A 287 0.01 -3.39 -10.92
CA GLY A 287 0.56 -4.68 -11.29
C GLY A 287 0.55 -5.64 -10.11
N VAL A 288 1.72 -6.19 -9.81
CA VAL A 288 1.91 -7.24 -8.80
C VAL A 288 2.41 -6.64 -7.48
N PHE A 289 1.86 -7.11 -6.37
CA PHE A 289 2.46 -6.96 -5.06
C PHE A 289 3.27 -8.22 -4.73
N TRP A 290 4.58 -8.08 -4.57
CA TRP A 290 5.46 -9.18 -4.21
C TRP A 290 6.09 -8.97 -2.83
N GLN A 291 5.71 -9.78 -1.86
CA GLN A 291 6.27 -9.81 -0.52
C GLN A 291 7.23 -10.98 -0.29
N ALA A 292 8.54 -10.74 -0.19
CA ALA A 292 9.57 -11.77 0.01
C ALA A 292 9.64 -12.39 1.42
N GLU A 293 10.47 -13.43 1.59
CA GLU A 293 10.61 -14.18 2.84
C GLU A 293 10.76 -13.29 4.10
N LYS A 294 10.03 -13.63 5.16
CA LYS A 294 10.09 -12.98 6.49
C LYS A 294 9.77 -11.48 6.51
N SER A 295 9.29 -10.92 5.40
CA SER A 295 8.88 -9.53 5.35
C SER A 295 7.46 -9.34 5.91
N ARG A 296 7.09 -8.09 6.19
CA ARG A 296 5.82 -7.73 6.83
C ARG A 296 5.11 -6.60 6.08
N ALA A 297 3.81 -6.73 5.91
CA ALA A 297 2.93 -5.68 5.41
C ALA A 297 1.78 -5.51 6.41
N HIS A 298 1.61 -4.29 6.91
CA HIS A 298 0.60 -3.96 7.90
C HIS A 298 -0.26 -2.79 7.43
N PHE A 299 -1.56 -2.93 7.57
CA PHE A 299 -2.56 -1.92 7.23
C PHE A 299 -3.49 -1.74 8.42
N GLU A 300 -3.56 -0.53 8.97
CA GLU A 300 -4.32 -0.23 10.17
C GLU A 300 -5.18 1.02 9.92
N TRP A 301 -6.49 0.91 10.14
CA TRP A 301 -7.44 2.03 9.96
C TRP A 301 -7.41 2.69 8.59
N CYS A 302 -7.20 1.90 7.53
CA CYS A 302 -7.20 2.40 6.17
C CYS A 302 -8.60 2.31 5.54
N THR A 303 -8.99 3.34 4.78
CA THR A 303 -10.34 3.42 4.20
C THR A 303 -10.34 3.80 2.72
N SER A 304 -11.25 3.22 1.94
CA SER A 304 -11.46 3.58 0.53
C SER A 304 -12.95 3.72 0.18
N GLN A 305 -13.30 4.63 -0.72
CA GLN A 305 -14.69 4.75 -1.23
C GLN A 305 -14.94 3.85 -2.46
N GLN A 306 -13.94 3.09 -2.90
CA GLN A 306 -14.09 2.01 -3.86
C GLN A 306 -13.63 0.71 -3.21
N ALA A 307 -12.73 -0.05 -3.82
CA ALA A 307 -12.30 -1.34 -3.30
C ALA A 307 -11.00 -1.27 -2.50
N GLY A 308 -10.74 -2.27 -1.65
CA GLY A 308 -9.45 -2.42 -0.97
C GLY A 308 -9.20 -1.33 0.06
N GLY A 309 -9.89 -1.36 1.20
CA GLY A 309 -9.77 -0.32 2.23
C GLY A 309 -8.33 -0.19 2.74
N GLY A 310 -7.66 -1.31 2.99
CA GLY A 310 -6.22 -1.36 3.23
C GLY A 310 -5.41 -1.29 1.93
N MET A 311 -5.67 -2.24 1.03
CA MET A 311 -4.88 -2.43 -0.17
C MET A 311 -5.74 -2.87 -1.36
N ARG A 312 -5.45 -2.28 -2.52
CA ARG A 312 -5.91 -2.78 -3.82
C ARG A 312 -4.72 -3.22 -4.68
N VAL A 313 -4.85 -4.39 -5.29
CA VAL A 313 -3.91 -4.94 -6.28
C VAL A 313 -4.68 -5.30 -7.54
N MET A 314 -4.28 -4.75 -8.68
CA MET A 314 -4.94 -5.05 -9.97
C MET A 314 -4.39 -6.33 -10.63
N GLY A 315 -3.16 -6.75 -10.28
CA GLY A 315 -2.59 -8.05 -10.64
C GLY A 315 -2.61 -9.02 -9.45
N ASP A 316 -1.56 -9.82 -9.32
CA ASP A 316 -1.45 -10.82 -8.25
C ASP A 316 -0.88 -10.25 -6.95
N LEU A 317 -1.34 -10.82 -5.83
CA LEU A 317 -0.65 -10.74 -4.55
C LEU A 317 0.14 -12.02 -4.32
N ASN A 318 1.46 -11.88 -4.22
CA ASN A 318 2.35 -12.96 -3.86
C ASN A 318 2.90 -12.72 -2.46
N GLN A 319 2.80 -13.72 -1.60
CA GLN A 319 3.29 -13.72 -0.23
C GLN A 319 4.25 -14.90 -0.04
N ASP A 320 5.52 -14.62 0.25
CA ASP A 320 6.57 -15.63 0.36
C ASP A 320 6.60 -16.29 1.74
N LYS A 321 7.43 -17.31 1.89
CA LYS A 321 7.54 -18.11 3.11
C LYS A 321 7.83 -17.27 4.35
N ASN A 322 7.24 -17.66 5.48
CA ASN A 322 7.44 -17.01 6.78
C ASN A 322 7.12 -15.50 6.82
N SER A 323 6.46 -14.94 5.82
CA SER A 323 6.06 -13.53 5.78
C SER A 323 4.70 -13.32 6.45
N THR A 324 4.34 -12.05 6.68
CA THR A 324 3.05 -11.69 7.28
C THR A 324 2.39 -10.55 6.53
N VAL A 325 1.11 -10.72 6.21
CA VAL A 325 0.22 -9.62 5.80
C VAL A 325 -0.87 -9.49 6.85
N HIS A 326 -1.07 -8.29 7.37
CA HIS A 326 -2.06 -8.00 8.41
C HIS A 326 -2.89 -6.77 8.05
N PHE A 327 -4.21 -6.90 8.12
CA PHE A 327 -5.18 -5.82 7.97
C PHE A 327 -6.01 -5.71 9.25
N GLU A 328 -6.00 -4.53 9.85
CA GLU A 328 -6.75 -4.24 11.06
C GLU A 328 -7.66 -3.02 10.82
N SER A 329 -8.95 -3.19 11.08
CA SER A 329 -9.94 -2.11 11.06
C SER A 329 -9.98 -1.31 9.76
N CYS A 330 -9.78 -1.99 8.62
CA CYS A 330 -9.86 -1.38 7.30
C CYS A 330 -11.27 -1.48 6.71
N SER A 331 -11.70 -0.49 5.92
CA SER A 331 -13.04 -0.51 5.33
C SER A 331 -13.10 0.01 3.90
N SER A 332 -14.03 -0.53 3.11
CA SER A 332 -14.25 -0.12 1.73
C SER A 332 -15.75 -0.05 1.37
N GLU A 333 -16.15 0.93 0.56
CA GLU A 333 -17.51 1.00 0.00
C GLU A 333 -17.71 0.04 -1.20
N GLY A 334 -16.63 -0.51 -1.73
CA GLY A 334 -16.61 -1.63 -2.67
C GLY A 334 -16.08 -2.90 -1.99
N GLY A 335 -15.58 -3.85 -2.78
CA GLY A 335 -15.15 -5.16 -2.29
C GLY A 335 -13.83 -5.11 -1.53
N GLY A 336 -13.66 -6.00 -0.55
CA GLY A 336 -12.39 -6.18 0.14
C GLY A 336 -12.07 -5.07 1.14
N GLY A 337 -12.66 -5.12 2.34
CA GLY A 337 -12.44 -4.08 3.36
C GLY A 337 -10.97 -3.93 3.76
N GLY A 338 -10.24 -5.04 3.86
CA GLY A 338 -8.78 -5.06 3.97
C GLY A 338 -8.10 -5.11 2.59
N LEU A 339 -8.35 -6.19 1.84
CA LEU A 339 -7.68 -6.49 0.57
C LEU A 339 -8.70 -6.63 -0.56
N SER A 340 -8.45 -5.97 -1.69
CA SER A 340 -9.09 -6.28 -2.98
C SER A 340 -8.03 -6.60 -4.02
N THR A 341 -8.08 -7.81 -4.59
CA THR A 341 -7.21 -8.21 -5.70
C THR A 341 -8.00 -8.74 -6.89
N ILE A 342 -7.68 -8.27 -8.10
CA ILE A 342 -8.27 -8.79 -9.35
C ILE A 342 -7.50 -10.02 -9.85
N GLY A 343 -6.20 -10.14 -9.52
CA GLY A 343 -5.47 -11.37 -9.72
C GLY A 343 -5.63 -12.33 -8.56
N SER A 344 -4.69 -13.25 -8.47
CA SER A 344 -4.68 -14.32 -7.48
C SER A 344 -4.02 -13.84 -6.19
N PHE A 345 -4.35 -14.49 -5.08
CA PHE A 345 -3.57 -14.39 -3.85
C PHE A 345 -2.89 -15.73 -3.59
N THR A 346 -1.57 -15.75 -3.76
CA THR A 346 -0.71 -16.89 -3.41
C THR A 346 0.01 -16.66 -2.10
N GLN A 347 -0.23 -17.54 -1.14
CA GLN A 347 0.36 -17.56 0.18
C GLN A 347 1.31 -18.77 0.32
N ALA A 348 2.61 -18.52 0.45
CA ALA A 348 3.63 -19.57 0.54
C ALA A 348 3.76 -20.18 1.96
N GLU A 349 4.58 -21.23 2.08
CA GLU A 349 4.71 -22.03 3.30
C GLU A 349 5.00 -21.21 4.58
N GLN A 350 4.41 -21.62 5.71
CA GLN A 350 4.63 -21.00 7.04
C GLN A 350 4.32 -19.50 7.13
N SER A 351 3.71 -18.90 6.10
CA SER A 351 3.33 -17.49 6.14
C SER A 351 1.98 -17.30 6.84
N THR A 352 1.64 -16.05 7.16
CA THR A 352 0.38 -15.71 7.85
C THR A 352 -0.32 -14.55 7.15
N ALA A 353 -1.62 -14.68 6.92
CA ALA A 353 -2.50 -13.64 6.43
C ALA A 353 -3.61 -13.43 7.48
N HIS A 354 -3.71 -12.22 8.03
CA HIS A 354 -4.67 -11.92 9.09
C HIS A 354 -5.51 -10.69 8.74
N PHE A 355 -6.82 -10.82 8.94
CA PHE A 355 -7.80 -9.77 8.71
C PHE A 355 -8.66 -9.64 9.96
N GLU A 356 -8.62 -8.47 10.60
CA GLU A 356 -9.34 -8.21 11.84
C GLU A 356 -10.21 -6.96 11.68
N ARG A 357 -11.51 -7.07 11.99
CA ARG A 357 -12.46 -5.94 11.99
C ARG A 357 -12.54 -5.21 10.64
N CYS A 358 -12.36 -5.93 9.54
CA CYS A 358 -12.44 -5.36 8.20
C CYS A 358 -13.87 -5.41 7.64
N ASN A 359 -14.30 -4.34 6.96
CA ASN A 359 -15.68 -4.20 6.48
C ASN A 359 -15.77 -3.79 5.01
N SER A 360 -16.69 -4.40 4.26
CA SER A 360 -17.02 -4.06 2.87
C SER A 360 -18.53 -3.79 2.71
N LYS A 361 -18.90 -2.85 1.84
CA LYS A 361 -20.30 -2.65 1.41
C LYS A 361 -20.72 -3.47 0.20
N THR A 362 -19.80 -4.23 -0.38
CA THR A 362 -20.14 -5.24 -1.37
C THR A 362 -19.66 -6.58 -0.85
N THR A 363 -18.70 -7.25 -1.51
CA THR A 363 -18.27 -8.61 -1.17
C THR A 363 -16.92 -8.66 -0.47
N GLY A 364 -16.70 -9.70 0.34
CA GLY A 364 -15.39 -9.96 0.94
C GLY A 364 -15.05 -8.95 2.03
N GLY A 365 -15.71 -9.05 3.20
CA GLY A 365 -15.57 -8.05 4.27
C GLY A 365 -14.12 -7.81 4.68
N GLY A 366 -13.35 -8.89 4.86
CA GLY A 366 -11.90 -8.84 5.00
C GLY A 366 -11.18 -8.77 3.66
N SER A 367 -11.45 -9.71 2.77
CA SER A 367 -10.72 -9.86 1.52
C SER A 367 -11.64 -10.22 0.35
N TYR A 368 -11.36 -9.62 -0.80
CA TYR A 368 -11.93 -9.98 -2.09
C TYR A 368 -10.80 -10.40 -3.04
N VAL A 369 -10.83 -11.65 -3.49
CA VAL A 369 -9.91 -12.21 -4.50
C VAL A 369 -10.76 -12.63 -5.70
N HIS A 370 -10.50 -12.04 -6.86
CA HIS A 370 -11.32 -12.32 -8.05
C HIS A 370 -11.01 -13.68 -8.69
N THR A 371 -9.73 -14.09 -8.71
CA THR A 371 -9.32 -15.40 -9.24
C THR A 371 -9.07 -16.38 -8.09
N ASP A 372 -7.92 -17.06 -8.07
CA ASP A 372 -7.64 -18.13 -7.13
C ASP A 372 -6.99 -17.62 -5.83
N PHE A 373 -7.35 -18.29 -4.73
CA PHE A 373 -6.56 -18.26 -3.51
C PHE A 373 -5.80 -19.57 -3.34
N LYS A 374 -4.48 -19.48 -3.20
CA LYS A 374 -3.59 -20.64 -3.00
C LYS A 374 -2.85 -20.50 -1.69
N GLN A 375 -3.19 -21.36 -0.74
CA GLN A 375 -2.57 -21.43 0.57
C GLN A 375 -1.65 -22.64 0.64
N ASP A 376 -0.35 -22.40 0.87
CA ASP A 376 0.67 -23.44 0.91
C ASP A 376 0.90 -24.02 2.32
N LYS A 377 1.74 -25.04 2.44
CA LYS A 377 1.86 -25.90 3.61
C LYS A 377 2.21 -25.15 4.90
N ASN A 378 1.59 -25.56 6.01
CA ASN A 378 1.80 -24.98 7.35
C ASN A 378 1.56 -23.46 7.44
N SER A 379 0.91 -22.84 6.44
CA SER A 379 0.54 -21.43 6.49
C SER A 379 -0.79 -21.24 7.23
N ASN A 380 -1.07 -20.01 7.65
CA ASN A 380 -2.29 -19.66 8.36
C ASN A 380 -3.01 -18.50 7.67
N VAL A 381 -4.31 -18.63 7.47
CA VAL A 381 -5.19 -17.53 7.10
C VAL A 381 -6.26 -17.37 8.17
N HIS A 382 -6.44 -16.16 8.67
CA HIS A 382 -7.36 -15.85 9.76
C HIS A 382 -8.19 -14.61 9.45
N PHE A 383 -9.52 -14.74 9.57
CA PHE A 383 -10.49 -13.66 9.48
C PHE A 383 -11.26 -13.56 10.79
N GLU A 384 -11.23 -12.40 11.44
CA GLU A 384 -11.88 -12.16 12.71
C GLU A 384 -12.75 -10.91 12.66
N SER A 385 -14.03 -11.06 13.01
CA SER A 385 -14.99 -9.94 13.10
C SER A 385 -15.09 -9.12 11.81
N CYS A 386 -14.98 -9.76 10.65
CA CYS A 386 -15.14 -9.14 9.34
C CYS A 386 -16.60 -9.13 8.90
N ALA A 387 -17.02 -8.11 8.15
CA ALA A 387 -18.39 -8.03 7.65
C ALA A 387 -18.51 -7.53 6.21
N SER A 388 -19.48 -8.07 5.47
CA SER A 388 -19.81 -7.67 4.10
C SER A 388 -21.33 -7.52 3.91
N GLU A 389 -21.76 -6.52 3.13
CA GLU A 389 -23.18 -6.38 2.73
C GLU A 389 -23.59 -7.25 1.53
N GLY A 390 -22.62 -7.87 0.86
CA GLY A 390 -22.79 -8.90 -0.15
C GLY A 390 -22.27 -10.25 0.36
N ASP A 391 -21.77 -11.08 -0.55
CA ASP A 391 -21.21 -12.39 -0.24
C ASP A 391 -19.82 -12.37 0.44
N GLY A 392 -19.56 -13.37 1.28
CA GLY A 392 -18.25 -13.59 1.89
C GLY A 392 -17.93 -12.61 3.02
N GLY A 393 -18.54 -12.80 4.19
CA GLY A 393 -18.38 -11.87 5.33
C GLY A 393 -16.93 -11.67 5.76
N GLY A 394 -16.14 -12.74 5.78
CA GLY A 394 -14.69 -12.67 5.91
C GLY A 394 -14.00 -12.58 4.56
N PHE A 395 -14.27 -13.55 3.68
CA PHE A 395 -13.50 -13.75 2.46
C PHE A 395 -14.39 -14.14 1.28
N TYR A 396 -14.20 -13.45 0.15
CA TYR A 396 -14.74 -13.82 -1.14
C TYR A 396 -13.62 -14.29 -2.08
N VAL A 397 -13.81 -15.45 -2.72
CA VAL A 397 -12.94 -15.99 -3.77
C VAL A 397 -13.77 -16.29 -5.01
N GLY A 398 -13.54 -15.52 -6.09
CA GLY A 398 -14.23 -15.73 -7.38
C GLY A 398 -13.67 -16.90 -8.18
N GLY A 399 -12.49 -17.40 -7.83
CA GLY A 399 -11.87 -18.60 -8.41
C GLY A 399 -11.99 -19.83 -7.53
N SER A 400 -10.90 -20.58 -7.43
CA SER A 400 -10.76 -21.72 -6.53
C SER A 400 -10.01 -21.35 -5.25
N PHE A 401 -10.40 -21.96 -4.13
CA PHE A 401 -9.63 -21.97 -2.89
C PHE A 401 -8.87 -23.29 -2.77
N GLN A 402 -7.54 -23.22 -2.74
CA GLN A 402 -6.67 -24.38 -2.52
C GLN A 402 -5.97 -24.27 -1.17
N GLN A 403 -6.35 -25.13 -0.23
CA GLN A 403 -5.76 -25.23 1.11
C GLN A 403 -4.78 -26.41 1.17
N ALA A 404 -3.48 -26.16 1.31
CA ALA A 404 -2.47 -27.21 1.34
C ALA A 404 -2.33 -27.94 2.69
N GLU A 405 -1.56 -29.03 2.68
CA GLU A 405 -1.30 -29.89 3.85
C GLU A 405 -0.89 -29.10 5.10
N LYS A 406 -1.46 -29.46 6.26
CA LYS A 406 -1.17 -28.87 7.59
C LYS A 406 -1.38 -27.37 7.72
N SER A 407 -1.98 -26.71 6.73
CA SER A 407 -2.34 -25.31 6.83
C SER A 407 -3.63 -25.13 7.64
N THR A 408 -3.84 -23.91 8.14
CA THR A 408 -5.06 -23.53 8.88
C THR A 408 -5.78 -22.40 8.17
N ALA A 409 -7.10 -22.55 7.99
CA ALA A 409 -8.01 -21.49 7.60
C ALA A 409 -9.04 -21.30 8.72
N HIS A 410 -9.06 -20.11 9.32
CA HIS A 410 -9.89 -19.81 10.48
C HIS A 410 -10.75 -18.57 10.22
N PHE A 411 -12.03 -18.68 10.53
CA PHE A 411 -13.01 -17.61 10.41
C PHE A 411 -13.77 -17.53 11.73
N GLU A 412 -13.75 -16.37 12.38
CA GLU A 412 -14.44 -16.14 13.65
C GLU A 412 -15.29 -14.88 13.55
N ARG A 413 -16.56 -14.97 13.94
CA ARG A 413 -17.51 -13.83 14.01
C ARG A 413 -17.63 -13.05 12.70
N CYS A 414 -17.55 -13.73 11.57
CA CYS A 414 -17.68 -13.09 10.26
C CYS A 414 -19.16 -13.05 9.81
N ILE A 415 -19.58 -11.93 9.20
CA ILE A 415 -20.99 -11.68 8.88
C ILE A 415 -21.14 -11.29 7.41
N SER A 416 -22.03 -11.98 6.71
CA SER A 416 -22.47 -11.67 5.34
C SER A 416 -23.95 -11.33 5.35
N LYS A 417 -24.37 -10.26 4.66
CA LYS A 417 -25.80 -10.01 4.43
C LYS A 417 -26.39 -10.84 3.28
N GLN A 418 -25.54 -11.53 2.52
CA GLN A 418 -25.96 -12.48 1.49
C GLN A 418 -25.41 -13.86 1.89
N ARG A 419 -24.57 -14.49 1.07
CA ARG A 419 -24.12 -15.88 1.26
C ARG A 419 -22.74 -15.94 1.89
N GLY A 420 -22.43 -17.05 2.56
CA GLY A 420 -21.09 -17.35 3.06
C GLY A 420 -20.64 -16.39 4.17
N GLY A 421 -21.17 -16.57 5.38
CA GLY A 421 -20.87 -15.65 6.50
C GLY A 421 -19.38 -15.50 6.80
N GLY A 422 -18.62 -16.61 6.77
CA GLY A 422 -17.16 -16.57 6.79
C GLY A 422 -16.55 -16.52 5.40
N LEU A 423 -16.90 -17.49 4.55
CA LEU A 423 -16.24 -17.71 3.26
C LEU A 423 -17.26 -17.95 2.14
N PHE A 424 -17.04 -17.29 1.00
CA PHE A 424 -17.68 -17.58 -0.27
C PHE A 424 -16.64 -18.02 -1.30
N VAL A 425 -16.91 -19.13 -2.02
CA VAL A 425 -16.08 -19.62 -3.13
C VAL A 425 -16.96 -19.93 -4.34
N GLU A 426 -16.60 -19.40 -5.51
CA GLU A 426 -17.43 -19.53 -6.72
C GLU A 426 -17.24 -20.86 -7.46
N TYR A 427 -16.05 -21.48 -7.42
CA TYR A 427 -15.81 -22.72 -8.20
C TYR A 427 -15.48 -23.95 -7.36
N GLU A 428 -14.31 -23.98 -6.74
CA GLU A 428 -13.84 -25.20 -6.09
C GLU A 428 -13.11 -24.87 -4.79
N PHE A 429 -13.46 -25.59 -3.74
CA PHE A 429 -12.66 -25.64 -2.52
C PHE A 429 -11.96 -27.00 -2.41
N LYS A 430 -10.64 -26.97 -2.36
CA LYS A 430 -9.80 -28.14 -2.13
C LYS A 430 -9.12 -28.03 -0.78
N GLN A 431 -9.53 -28.89 0.15
CA GLN A 431 -8.87 -29.09 1.43
C GLN A 431 -7.88 -30.26 1.33
N ASP A 432 -6.59 -30.02 1.51
CA ASP A 432 -5.57 -31.07 1.49
C ASP A 432 -5.40 -31.74 2.88
N LYS A 433 -4.66 -32.84 2.92
CA LYS A 433 -4.56 -33.73 4.09
C LYS A 433 -4.00 -33.02 5.32
N ASP A 434 -4.40 -33.47 6.50
CA ASP A 434 -3.96 -32.94 7.80
C ASP A 434 -4.18 -31.42 8.00
N SER A 435 -4.93 -30.75 7.13
CA SER A 435 -5.26 -29.33 7.25
C SER A 435 -6.46 -29.10 8.15
N THR A 436 -6.58 -27.87 8.67
CA THR A 436 -7.68 -27.46 9.55
C THR A 436 -8.46 -26.30 8.93
N LEU A 437 -9.77 -26.48 8.84
CA LEU A 437 -10.73 -25.45 8.44
C LEU A 437 -11.69 -25.23 9.62
N HIS A 438 -11.80 -23.99 10.08
CA HIS A 438 -12.62 -23.63 11.24
C HIS A 438 -13.47 -22.40 10.97
N PHE A 439 -14.76 -22.51 11.28
CA PHE A 439 -15.72 -21.42 11.30
C PHE A 439 -16.38 -21.36 12.67
N GLY A 440 -16.25 -20.23 13.36
CA GLY A 440 -16.87 -19.99 14.65
C GLY A 440 -17.75 -18.75 14.62
N LYS A 441 -19.02 -18.90 15.00
CA LYS A 441 -20.00 -17.81 15.12
C LYS A 441 -20.15 -16.95 13.86
N CYS A 442 -19.98 -17.54 12.67
CA CYS A 442 -20.21 -16.84 11.41
C CYS A 442 -21.69 -16.83 11.04
N SER A 443 -22.17 -15.78 10.38
CA SER A 443 -23.57 -15.65 9.98
C SER A 443 -23.78 -15.17 8.55
N SER A 444 -24.79 -15.73 7.90
CA SER A 444 -25.35 -15.24 6.63
C SER A 444 -26.80 -14.80 6.86
N GLU A 445 -27.10 -13.51 6.68
CA GLU A 445 -28.40 -12.92 7.02
C GLU A 445 -29.41 -12.95 5.86
N ASP A 446 -28.97 -13.21 4.62
CA ASP A 446 -29.74 -13.20 3.38
C ASP A 446 -31.11 -12.50 3.43
N ASP A 447 -31.09 -11.18 3.36
CA ASP A 447 -32.29 -10.34 3.26
C ASP A 447 -32.83 -10.24 1.82
N SER A 448 -32.28 -10.99 0.85
CA SER A 448 -32.62 -10.79 -0.56
C SER A 448 -33.94 -11.47 -0.94
N GLU A 449 -35.01 -10.68 -1.06
CA GLU A 449 -36.33 -11.17 -1.48
C GLU A 449 -36.38 -11.56 -2.99
N ASP A 450 -35.34 -11.25 -3.79
CA ASP A 450 -35.51 -10.86 -5.20
C ASP A 450 -34.65 -11.61 -6.26
N ASP A 451 -33.76 -12.55 -5.91
CA ASP A 451 -32.83 -13.14 -6.90
C ASP A 451 -33.26 -14.52 -7.46
N GLY A 452 -34.40 -15.06 -7.04
CA GLY A 452 -34.90 -16.36 -7.52
C GLY A 452 -34.06 -17.57 -7.06
N VAL A 453 -33.01 -17.36 -6.25
CA VAL A 453 -32.19 -18.40 -5.60
C VAL A 453 -32.60 -18.55 -4.14
N ARG A 454 -33.92 -18.43 -3.87
CA ARG A 454 -34.47 -18.53 -2.51
C ARG A 454 -33.99 -19.81 -1.82
N GLY A 455 -33.29 -19.64 -0.69
CA GLY A 455 -33.02 -20.71 0.25
C GLY A 455 -31.59 -21.26 0.28
N ARG A 456 -30.54 -20.51 -0.07
CA ARG A 456 -29.14 -20.98 0.09
C ARG A 456 -28.29 -19.93 0.84
N GLY A 457 -27.82 -20.22 2.07
CA GLY A 457 -27.11 -19.22 2.90
C GLY A 457 -25.68 -19.58 3.31
N GLY A 458 -25.43 -20.79 3.82
CA GLY A 458 -24.06 -21.22 4.17
C GLY A 458 -23.43 -20.34 5.27
N GLY A 459 -24.03 -20.29 6.45
CA GLY A 459 -23.70 -19.32 7.52
C GLY A 459 -22.23 -19.26 7.91
N GLY A 460 -21.52 -20.39 7.82
CA GLY A 460 -20.05 -20.42 7.85
C GLY A 460 -19.45 -20.29 6.45
N MET A 461 -19.77 -21.24 5.57
CA MET A 461 -19.18 -21.37 4.24
C MET A 461 -20.23 -21.64 3.17
N TYR A 462 -20.10 -20.92 2.06
CA TYR A 462 -20.86 -21.13 0.83
C TYR A 462 -19.92 -21.44 -0.34
N ILE A 463 -20.19 -22.51 -1.07
CA ILE A 463 -19.43 -22.91 -2.26
C ILE A 463 -20.40 -23.07 -3.44
N ASP A 464 -20.25 -22.23 -4.48
CA ASP A 464 -20.99 -22.37 -5.74
C ASP A 464 -20.36 -23.37 -6.71
N GLY A 465 -19.84 -24.46 -6.17
CA GLY A 465 -19.34 -25.56 -6.96
C GLY A 465 -19.00 -26.75 -6.09
N SER A 466 -17.79 -27.26 -6.20
CA SER A 466 -17.40 -28.53 -5.56
C SER A 466 -16.51 -28.33 -4.34
N LEU A 467 -16.71 -29.18 -3.33
CA LEU A 467 -15.86 -29.30 -2.15
C LEU A 467 -15.18 -30.68 -2.14
N THR A 468 -13.86 -30.68 -2.18
CA THR A 468 -13.05 -31.89 -1.92
C THR A 468 -12.32 -31.75 -0.61
N GLN A 469 -12.66 -32.61 0.35
CA GLN A 469 -11.98 -32.73 1.62
C GLN A 469 -11.04 -33.95 1.60
N ALA A 470 -9.72 -33.75 1.72
CA ALA A 470 -8.75 -34.84 1.72
C ALA A 470 -8.73 -35.63 3.04
N GLU A 471 -8.01 -36.75 3.05
CA GLU A 471 -7.87 -37.62 4.21
C GLU A 471 -7.26 -36.93 5.44
N ASN A 472 -7.65 -37.36 6.65
CA ASN A 472 -7.19 -36.83 7.94
C ASN A 472 -7.36 -35.31 8.16
N SER A 473 -8.05 -34.60 7.26
CA SER A 473 -8.33 -33.18 7.43
C SER A 473 -9.52 -32.93 8.36
N THR A 474 -9.61 -31.73 8.91
CA THR A 474 -10.72 -31.31 9.80
C THR A 474 -11.42 -30.09 9.24
N ALA A 475 -12.74 -30.15 9.16
CA ALA A 475 -13.63 -29.02 8.92
C ALA A 475 -14.60 -28.91 10.10
N HIS A 476 -14.52 -27.81 10.84
CA HIS A 476 -15.32 -27.55 12.03
C HIS A 476 -16.14 -26.26 11.88
N PHE A 477 -17.44 -26.38 12.09
CA PHE A 477 -18.39 -25.28 12.11
C PHE A 477 -19.01 -25.22 13.50
N GLU A 478 -18.77 -24.14 14.24
CA GLU A 478 -19.28 -23.93 15.58
C GLU A 478 -20.19 -22.70 15.59
N ARG A 479 -21.46 -22.88 15.98
CA ARG A 479 -22.43 -21.78 16.17
C ARG A 479 -22.61 -20.88 14.94
N CYS A 480 -22.45 -21.45 13.75
CA CYS A 480 -22.74 -20.73 12.51
C CYS A 480 -24.25 -20.67 12.25
N THR A 481 -24.73 -19.54 11.73
CA THR A 481 -26.17 -19.32 11.51
C THR A 481 -26.48 -18.83 10.11
N SER A 482 -27.59 -19.28 9.56
CA SER A 482 -28.04 -18.84 8.23
C SER A 482 -29.54 -18.53 8.24
N ALA A 483 -29.96 -17.43 7.65
CA ALA A 483 -31.39 -17.15 7.38
C ALA A 483 -32.00 -18.15 6.38
N HIS A 484 -31.16 -18.86 5.63
CA HIS A 484 -31.55 -19.85 4.62
C HIS A 484 -30.83 -21.19 4.83
N ALA A 485 -30.78 -22.08 3.83
CA ALA A 485 -30.15 -23.39 3.99
C ALA A 485 -28.66 -23.33 4.37
N GLY A 486 -28.21 -24.35 5.10
CA GLY A 486 -26.80 -24.56 5.42
C GLY A 486 -26.31 -23.66 6.55
N GLY A 487 -26.78 -23.89 7.79
CA GLY A 487 -26.34 -23.10 8.96
C GLY A 487 -24.81 -23.02 9.11
N GLY A 488 -24.10 -24.13 8.84
CA GLY A 488 -22.64 -24.15 8.75
C GLY A 488 -22.14 -24.09 7.31
N LEU A 489 -22.56 -25.05 6.47
CA LEU A 489 -22.01 -25.29 5.14
C LEU A 489 -23.10 -25.40 4.06
N PHE A 490 -22.87 -24.77 2.91
CA PHE A 490 -23.62 -25.00 1.67
C PHE A 490 -22.68 -25.31 0.49
N VAL A 491 -22.99 -26.36 -0.30
CA VAL A 491 -22.24 -26.75 -1.51
C VAL A 491 -23.22 -26.97 -2.68
N SER A 492 -22.98 -26.37 -3.85
CA SER A 492 -23.94 -26.41 -4.96
C SER A 492 -23.78 -27.58 -5.95
N ILE A 493 -22.60 -28.20 -6.04
CA ILE A 493 -22.33 -29.34 -6.94
C ILE A 493 -21.93 -30.57 -6.10
N ASP A 494 -20.64 -30.94 -6.08
CA ASP A 494 -20.19 -32.20 -5.47
C ASP A 494 -19.56 -31.97 -4.08
N PHE A 495 -19.83 -32.89 -3.16
CA PHE A 495 -19.05 -33.03 -1.92
C PHE A 495 -18.36 -34.38 -1.83
N LYS A 496 -17.03 -34.35 -1.74
CA LYS A 496 -16.18 -35.56 -1.61
C LYS A 496 -15.40 -35.49 -0.31
N GLN A 497 -15.64 -36.47 0.55
CA GLN A 497 -14.96 -36.57 1.85
C GLN A 497 -13.97 -37.73 1.89
N GLY A 498 -12.71 -37.40 2.16
CA GLY A 498 -11.58 -38.31 2.25
C GLY A 498 -11.61 -39.15 3.52
N LYS A 499 -10.84 -40.25 3.52
CA LYS A 499 -10.81 -41.21 4.62
C LYS A 499 -10.31 -40.55 5.92
N ASN A 500 -10.91 -40.92 7.06
CA ASN A 500 -10.53 -40.41 8.38
C ASN A 500 -10.59 -38.88 8.55
N SER A 501 -11.17 -38.17 7.59
CA SER A 501 -11.44 -36.74 7.75
C SER A 501 -12.65 -36.52 8.65
N THR A 502 -12.71 -35.35 9.25
CA THR A 502 -13.80 -34.93 10.14
C THR A 502 -14.52 -33.74 9.54
N LEU A 503 -15.84 -33.86 9.42
CA LEU A 503 -16.75 -32.74 9.21
C LEU A 503 -17.66 -32.67 10.42
N ARG A 504 -17.50 -31.62 11.23
CA ARG A 504 -18.24 -31.41 12.47
C ARG A 504 -18.99 -30.09 12.39
N CYS A 505 -20.30 -30.16 12.61
CA CYS A 505 -21.14 -28.98 12.80
C CYS A 505 -21.75 -29.03 14.19
N GLU A 506 -21.47 -28.02 15.01
CA GLU A 506 -21.86 -27.95 16.40
C GLU A 506 -22.66 -26.68 16.66
N ASN A 507 -23.90 -26.84 17.13
CA ASN A 507 -24.80 -25.72 17.42
C ASN A 507 -25.04 -24.77 16.24
N CYS A 508 -24.92 -25.24 15.00
CA CYS A 508 -25.29 -24.47 13.81
C CYS A 508 -26.82 -24.43 13.65
N SER A 509 -27.35 -23.36 13.06
CA SER A 509 -28.79 -23.23 12.79
C SER A 509 -29.10 -22.63 11.43
N SER A 510 -30.20 -23.06 10.82
CA SER A 510 -30.81 -22.43 9.65
C SER A 510 -32.30 -22.25 9.83
N GLU A 511 -32.90 -21.21 9.20
CA GLU A 511 -34.36 -21.12 9.07
C GLU A 511 -34.89 -21.95 7.88
N GLY A 512 -34.04 -22.20 6.87
CA GLY A 512 -34.32 -23.08 5.73
C GLY A 512 -33.89 -24.54 5.90
N ASP A 513 -33.94 -25.31 4.80
CA ASP A 513 -33.53 -26.73 4.76
C ASP A 513 -32.04 -26.91 5.16
N GLY A 514 -31.70 -27.98 5.89
CA GLY A 514 -30.31 -28.31 6.20
C GLY A 514 -29.68 -27.42 7.28
N VAL A 515 -29.97 -27.75 8.55
CA VAL A 515 -29.52 -27.03 9.77
C VAL A 515 -28.00 -26.88 9.88
N SER A 516 -27.24 -27.76 9.24
CA SER A 516 -25.79 -27.86 9.45
C SER A 516 -25.00 -27.91 8.15
N ALA A 517 -25.41 -28.76 7.21
CA ALA A 517 -24.85 -28.84 5.87
C ALA A 517 -25.98 -29.07 4.87
N ALA A 518 -25.94 -28.38 3.73
CA ALA A 518 -26.92 -28.50 2.66
C ALA A 518 -26.21 -28.67 1.30
N MET A 519 -26.83 -29.46 0.42
CA MET A 519 -26.42 -29.61 -0.99
C MET A 519 -27.59 -29.28 -1.93
N ALA A 520 -27.28 -28.86 -3.15
CA ALA A 520 -28.31 -28.64 -4.17
C ALA A 520 -29.04 -29.94 -4.55
N ARG A 521 -30.30 -29.82 -5.00
CA ARG A 521 -31.14 -30.99 -5.36
C ARG A 521 -30.59 -31.70 -6.59
N GLY A 522 -30.29 -33.00 -6.46
CA GLY A 522 -29.87 -33.86 -7.58
C GLY A 522 -28.39 -34.23 -7.57
N GLU A 523 -27.61 -33.70 -6.63
CA GLU A 523 -26.16 -33.87 -6.57
C GLU A 523 -25.70 -34.99 -5.62
N ALA A 524 -24.48 -35.49 -5.83
CA ALA A 524 -23.94 -36.64 -5.11
C ALA A 524 -23.00 -36.22 -3.96
N ALA A 525 -23.20 -36.84 -2.78
CA ALA A 525 -22.23 -36.81 -1.68
C ALA A 525 -21.57 -38.18 -1.58
N THR A 526 -20.24 -38.22 -1.69
CA THR A 526 -19.48 -39.45 -1.44
C THR A 526 -18.72 -39.32 -0.13
N VAL A 527 -19.14 -40.11 0.87
CA VAL A 527 -18.55 -40.14 2.21
C VAL A 527 -17.86 -41.48 2.41
N ILE A 528 -16.53 -41.51 2.28
CA ILE A 528 -15.81 -42.78 2.08
C ILE A 528 -15.47 -43.49 3.40
N THR A 529 -15.31 -42.77 4.52
CA THR A 529 -15.20 -43.31 5.91
C THR A 529 -15.02 -42.16 6.92
N SER A 530 -16.10 -41.49 7.33
CA SER A 530 -16.05 -40.27 8.14
C SER A 530 -16.68 -40.39 9.52
N ARG A 531 -16.25 -39.53 10.47
CA ARG A 531 -17.09 -39.15 11.61
C ARG A 531 -17.88 -37.90 11.22
N LEU A 532 -19.15 -38.09 10.89
CA LEU A 532 -20.09 -37.00 10.77
C LEU A 532 -20.77 -36.80 12.13
N ALA A 533 -20.50 -35.67 12.77
CA ALA A 533 -21.13 -35.33 14.05
C ALA A 533 -21.93 -34.04 13.86
N CYS A 534 -23.26 -34.17 13.97
CA CYS A 534 -24.18 -33.05 14.06
C CYS A 534 -24.79 -33.08 15.47
N ALA A 535 -24.30 -32.22 16.35
CA ALA A 535 -24.78 -32.12 17.72
C ALA A 535 -25.74 -30.93 17.83
N ALA A 536 -26.99 -31.22 18.19
CA ALA A 536 -28.06 -30.25 18.49
C ALA A 536 -28.47 -29.33 17.33
N ALA A 537 -29.11 -29.89 16.29
CA ALA A 537 -29.95 -29.12 15.39
C ALA A 537 -31.25 -28.70 16.14
N LYS A 538 -31.42 -27.41 16.44
CA LYS A 538 -32.71 -26.89 16.93
C LYS A 538 -33.78 -27.06 15.85
N GLU A 539 -35.01 -27.34 16.29
CA GLU A 539 -36.22 -27.74 15.55
C GLU A 539 -36.56 -26.96 14.26
N ALA A 540 -35.77 -27.13 13.19
CA ALA A 540 -36.14 -26.73 11.83
C ALA A 540 -36.35 -27.97 10.95
N ARG A 541 -37.37 -27.92 10.08
CA ARG A 541 -37.77 -29.02 9.19
C ARG A 541 -36.56 -29.44 8.32
N GLY A 542 -36.02 -30.64 8.52
CA GLY A 542 -34.94 -31.19 7.68
C GLY A 542 -33.60 -31.45 8.37
N GLY A 543 -33.60 -31.93 9.62
CA GLY A 543 -32.37 -32.31 10.33
C GLY A 543 -31.65 -33.50 9.69
N GLY A 544 -30.42 -33.28 9.24
CA GLY A 544 -29.52 -34.31 8.70
C GLY A 544 -29.37 -34.22 7.18
N PHE A 545 -28.14 -34.34 6.69
CA PHE A 545 -27.73 -34.30 5.28
C PHE A 545 -28.85 -34.63 4.29
N ALA A 546 -29.11 -33.73 3.34
CA ALA A 546 -29.94 -34.05 2.18
C ALA A 546 -29.21 -35.10 1.32
N ARG A 547 -29.50 -36.38 1.60
CA ARG A 547 -29.25 -37.60 0.81
C ARG A 547 -27.79 -37.93 0.44
N ALA A 548 -27.18 -38.83 1.21
CA ALA A 548 -26.13 -39.71 0.68
C ALA A 548 -26.81 -40.88 -0.08
N GLN A 549 -26.53 -41.05 -1.38
CA GLN A 549 -26.76 -42.33 -2.05
C GLN A 549 -25.51 -43.17 -1.84
N GLY A 550 -25.64 -44.26 -1.07
CA GLY A 550 -24.62 -45.29 -0.98
C GLY A 550 -24.74 -46.23 -2.16
N ASP A 551 -23.59 -46.57 -2.76
CA ASP A 551 -23.21 -47.93 -3.16
C ASP A 551 -21.68 -48.04 -3.10
#